data_AF-A0A835QF73-F1
#
_entry.id   AF-A0A835QF73-F1
#
_cell.length_a   1.000
_cell.length_b   1.000
_cell.length_c   1.000
_cell.angle_alpha   90.00
_cell.angle_beta   90.00
_cell.angle_gamma   90.00
#
_symmetry.space_group_name_H-M   'P 1'
#
loop_
_entity.id
_entity.type
_entity.pdbx_description
1 polymer ?
#
loop_
_entity_poly.entity_id
_entity_poly.type
_entity_poly.pdbx_seq_one_letter_code
_entity_poly.pdbx_strand_id
1 'polypeptide(L)'
;MKPAARSPAGIPLFSLLLFLLFFLAIVSGDLKTWPELVGKYPEEAEKVIKKEMPTAKIQVMKYGESVTQEFLPYRVRLFLDLEGKIAYPPRVG
;
A
#
# COMPACT_ATOMS: atom_id res chain seq x y z
N MET A 1 12.19 -8.66 58.72
CA MET A 1 12.37 -9.22 57.36
C MET A 1 12.01 -8.15 56.35
N LYS A 2 12.96 -7.74 55.48
CA LYS A 2 12.76 -6.69 54.46
C LYS A 2 12.36 -7.37 53.14
N PRO A 3 11.29 -6.95 52.44
CA PRO A 3 10.93 -7.60 51.19
C PRO A 3 11.94 -7.23 50.10
N ALA A 4 12.49 -8.24 49.44
CA ALA A 4 13.36 -8.08 48.29
C ALA A 4 12.54 -7.60 47.08
N ALA A 5 12.92 -6.45 46.53
CA ALA A 5 12.36 -5.93 45.29
C ALA A 5 12.63 -6.93 44.15
N ARG A 6 11.57 -7.39 43.48
CA ARG A 6 11.70 -8.22 42.28
C ARG A 6 12.20 -7.35 41.13
N SER A 7 13.34 -7.72 40.56
CA SER A 7 13.92 -7.10 39.35
C SER A 7 12.90 -7.13 38.20
N PRO A 8 12.75 -6.06 37.40
CA PRO A 8 11.92 -6.08 36.21
C PRO A 8 12.52 -7.06 35.21
N ALA A 9 11.75 -8.08 34.82
CA ALA A 9 12.14 -9.02 33.79
C ALA A 9 12.39 -8.26 32.49
N GLY A 10 13.64 -8.24 32.02
CA GLY A 10 13.99 -7.68 30.73
C GLY A 10 13.25 -8.42 29.63
N ILE A 11 12.67 -7.67 28.69
CA ILE A 11 12.00 -8.24 27.52
C ILE A 11 13.04 -9.11 26.78
N PRO A 12 12.75 -10.39 26.50
CA PRO A 12 13.72 -11.26 25.84
C PRO A 12 14.05 -10.70 24.46
N LEU A 13 15.33 -10.77 24.06
CA LEU A 13 15.82 -10.22 22.78
C LEU A 13 15.04 -10.75 21.57
N PHE A 14 14.48 -11.95 21.67
CA PHE A 14 13.59 -12.54 20.66
C PHE A 14 12.24 -11.81 20.55
N SER A 15 11.63 -11.39 21.66
CA SER A 15 10.44 -10.53 21.62
C SER A 15 10.75 -9.15 21.09
N LEU A 16 11.92 -8.59 21.38
CA LEU A 16 12.34 -7.31 20.81
C LEU A 16 12.58 -7.41 19.31
N LEU A 17 13.18 -8.51 18.84
CA LEU A 17 13.39 -8.79 17.41
C LEU A 17 12.06 -9.02 16.69
N LEU A 18 11.15 -9.81 17.26
CA LEU A 18 9.82 -10.03 16.69
C LEU A 18 8.99 -8.75 16.67
N PHE A 19 9.06 -7.95 17.75
CA PHE A 19 8.43 -6.64 17.82
C PHE A 19 9.05 -5.67 16.81
N LEU A 20 10.38 -5.70 16.62
CA LEU A 20 11.07 -4.88 15.61
C LEU A 20 10.70 -5.31 14.20
N LEU A 21 10.57 -6.60 13.91
CA LEU A 21 10.13 -7.09 12.59
C LEU A 21 8.67 -6.72 12.32
N PHE A 22 7.80 -6.82 13.33
CA PHE A 22 6.40 -6.43 13.22
C PHE A 22 6.25 -4.90 13.08
N PHE A 23 7.02 -4.13 13.85
CA PHE A 23 7.05 -2.67 13.77
C PHE A 23 7.67 -2.19 12.46
N LEU A 24 8.75 -2.84 11.98
CA LEU A 24 9.36 -2.56 10.69
C LEU A 24 8.39 -2.87 9.54
N ALA A 25 7.62 -3.97 9.61
CA ALA A 25 6.58 -4.26 8.62
C ALA A 25 5.47 -3.19 8.59
N ILE A 26 5.12 -2.60 9.74
CA ILE A 26 4.17 -1.50 9.82
C ILE A 26 4.77 -0.18 9.29
N VAL A 27 6.05 0.10 9.60
CA VAL A 27 6.74 1.34 9.19
C VAL A 27 7.16 1.32 7.72
N SER A 28 7.32 0.14 7.10
CA SER A 28 7.79 0.00 5.71
C SER A 28 6.90 0.69 4.69
N GLY A 29 5.65 1.03 5.03
CA GLY A 29 4.84 1.96 4.25
C GLY A 29 4.75 1.58 2.77
N ASP A 30 4.57 0.30 2.46
CA ASP A 30 4.33 -0.12 1.08
C ASP A 30 3.08 0.61 0.59
N LEU A 31 3.27 1.57 -0.33
CA LEU A 31 2.17 2.22 -0.99
C LEU A 31 1.29 1.12 -1.59
N LYS A 32 0.03 1.07 -1.17
CA LYS A 32 -0.92 0.05 -1.62
C LYS A 32 -0.88 0.00 -3.16
N THR A 33 -0.65 -1.20 -3.67
CA THR A 33 -0.58 -1.51 -5.09
C THR A 33 -1.52 -2.67 -5.44
N TRP A 34 -1.91 -2.75 -6.71
CA TRP A 34 -2.85 -3.76 -7.23
C TRP A 34 -2.28 -4.48 -8.46
N PRO A 35 -1.22 -5.31 -8.32
CA PRO A 35 -0.59 -6.00 -9.44
C PRO A 35 -1.54 -6.92 -10.24
N GLU A 36 -2.57 -7.46 -9.61
CA GLU A 36 -3.58 -8.33 -10.21
C GLU A 36 -4.50 -7.62 -11.21
N LEU A 37 -4.50 -6.28 -11.25
CA LEU A 37 -5.31 -5.49 -12.15
C LEU A 37 -4.64 -5.22 -13.50
N VAL A 38 -3.38 -5.61 -13.68
CA VAL A 38 -2.69 -5.52 -14.98
C VAL A 38 -3.42 -6.38 -16.03
N GLY A 39 -3.65 -5.82 -17.21
CA GLY A 39 -4.40 -6.46 -18.29
C GLY A 39 -5.92 -6.41 -18.13
N LYS A 40 -6.44 -5.84 -17.04
CA LYS A 40 -7.89 -5.64 -16.83
C LYS A 40 -8.37 -4.32 -17.43
N TYR A 41 -9.68 -4.24 -17.64
CA TYR A 41 -10.33 -3.00 -18.04
C TYR A 41 -10.54 -2.06 -16.83
N PRO A 42 -10.53 -0.73 -17.04
CA PRO A 42 -10.69 0.26 -15.97
C PRO A 42 -11.92 0.04 -15.10
N GLU A 43 -13.04 -0.39 -15.68
CA GLU A 43 -14.31 -0.60 -14.98
C GLU A 43 -14.26 -1.78 -14.00
N GLU A 44 -13.46 -2.82 -14.32
CA GLU A 44 -13.21 -3.93 -13.41
C GLU A 44 -12.28 -3.50 -12.28
N ALA A 45 -11.20 -2.81 -12.62
CA ALA A 45 -10.23 -2.28 -11.66
C ALA A 45 -10.86 -1.30 -10.67
N GLU A 46 -11.74 -0.42 -11.14
CA GLU A 46 -12.43 0.55 -10.29
C GLU A 46 -13.24 -0.10 -9.17
N LYS A 47 -13.92 -1.22 -9.47
CA LYS A 47 -14.70 -1.96 -8.47
C LYS A 47 -13.80 -2.55 -7.38
N VAL A 48 -12.67 -3.13 -7.77
CA VAL A 48 -11.69 -3.71 -6.82
C VAL A 48 -11.08 -2.61 -5.95
N ILE A 49 -10.59 -1.54 -6.57
CA ILE A 49 -9.93 -0.44 -5.87
C ILE A 49 -10.91 0.26 -4.92
N LYS A 50 -12.15 0.56 -5.34
CA LYS A 50 -13.13 1.20 -4.45
C LYS A 50 -13.59 0.29 -3.31
N LYS A 51 -13.59 -1.02 -3.50
CA LYS A 51 -13.89 -1.98 -2.43
C LYS A 51 -12.80 -1.98 -1.35
N GLU A 52 -11.54 -1.91 -1.74
CA GLU A 52 -10.40 -1.93 -0.82
C GLU A 52 -10.03 -0.56 -0.27
N MET A 53 -10.24 0.49 -1.06
CA MET A 53 -9.94 1.89 -0.75
C MET A 53 -11.13 2.78 -1.20
N PRO A 54 -12.19 2.89 -0.39
CA PRO A 54 -13.39 3.66 -0.74
C PRO A 54 -13.15 5.15 -0.99
N THR A 55 -12.06 5.70 -0.45
CA THR A 55 -11.65 7.11 -0.63
C THR A 55 -10.84 7.33 -1.91
N ALA A 56 -10.53 6.28 -2.67
CA ALA A 56 -9.72 6.36 -3.88
C ALA A 56 -10.39 7.24 -4.95
N LYS A 57 -9.67 8.27 -5.39
CA LYS A 57 -9.93 9.01 -6.61
C LYS A 57 -9.17 8.35 -7.75
N ILE A 58 -9.92 7.63 -8.57
CA ILE A 58 -9.37 6.93 -9.73
C ILE A 58 -9.24 7.91 -10.89
N GLN A 59 -8.06 7.93 -11.51
CA GLN A 59 -7.77 8.70 -12.71
C GLN A 59 -7.31 7.75 -13.81
N VAL A 60 -8.06 7.69 -14.90
CA VAL A 60 -7.68 6.89 -16.08
C VAL A 60 -6.77 7.73 -16.95
N MET A 61 -5.60 7.17 -17.29
CA MET A 61 -4.57 7.81 -18.09
C MET A 61 -4.41 7.03 -19.39
N LYS A 62 -4.63 7.70 -20.53
CA LYS A 62 -4.44 7.05 -21.84
C LYS A 62 -2.94 6.91 -22.15
N TYR A 63 -2.64 5.99 -23.07
CA TYR A 63 -1.29 5.81 -23.56
C TYR A 63 -0.68 7.14 -24.05
N GLY A 64 0.49 7.50 -23.54
CA GLY A 64 1.22 8.71 -23.93
C GLY A 64 0.83 10.01 -23.20
N GLU A 65 -0.16 9.99 -22.29
CA GLU A 65 -0.51 11.17 -21.52
C GLU A 65 0.55 11.48 -20.44
N SER A 66 1.05 12.72 -20.43
CA SER A 66 1.95 13.21 -19.39
C SER A 66 1.20 13.45 -18.09
N VAL A 67 1.82 13.12 -16.97
CA VAL A 67 1.26 13.35 -15.64
C VAL A 67 2.11 14.33 -14.84
N THR A 68 1.45 15.06 -13.95
CA THR A 68 2.13 15.80 -12.89
C THR A 68 2.74 14.83 -11.88
N GLN A 69 3.91 15.20 -11.33
CA GLN A 69 4.65 14.37 -10.37
C GLN A 69 4.24 14.62 -8.91
N GLU A 70 3.19 15.40 -8.64
CA GLU A 70 2.73 15.54 -7.26
C GLU A 70 2.18 14.22 -6.72
N PHE A 71 2.36 13.97 -5.43
CA PHE A 71 1.84 12.79 -4.76
C PHE A 71 0.51 13.13 -4.06
N LEU A 72 -0.53 12.37 -4.36
CA LEU A 72 -1.83 12.45 -3.68
C LEU A 72 -2.16 11.10 -3.03
N PRO A 73 -2.24 11.01 -1.69
CA PRO A 73 -2.39 9.74 -0.97
C PRO A 73 -3.77 9.08 -1.16
N TYR A 74 -4.70 9.77 -1.81
CA TYR A 74 -6.03 9.28 -2.14
C TYR A 74 -6.20 9.03 -3.65
N ARG A 75 -5.18 9.26 -4.48
CA ARG A 75 -5.29 9.07 -5.94
C ARG A 75 -4.75 7.72 -6.34
N VAL A 76 -5.39 7.09 -7.33
CA VAL A 76 -4.89 5.89 -8.01
C VAL A 76 -4.97 6.14 -9.50
N ARG A 77 -3.83 6.11 -10.20
CA ARG A 77 -3.77 6.27 -11.66
C ARG A 77 -3.79 4.91 -12.36
N LEU A 78 -4.68 4.76 -13.34
CA LEU A 78 -4.79 3.60 -14.21
C LEU A 78 -4.19 3.95 -15.57
N PHE A 79 -2.97 3.49 -15.83
CA PHE A 79 -2.29 3.73 -17.10
C PHE A 79 -2.71 2.66 -18.10
N LEU A 80 -3.28 3.09 -19.22
CA LEU A 80 -3.77 2.19 -20.25
C LEU A 80 -2.74 1.95 -21.36
N ASP A 81 -2.76 0.74 -21.91
CA ASP A 81 -2.10 0.40 -23.16
C ASP A 81 -2.96 0.80 -24.38
N LEU A 82 -2.50 0.42 -25.57
CA LEU A 82 -3.19 0.69 -26.83
C LEU A 82 -4.51 -0.09 -26.98
N GLU A 83 -4.71 -1.17 -26.21
CA GLU A 83 -5.95 -1.96 -26.19
C GLU A 83 -6.95 -1.44 -25.16
N GLY A 84 -6.59 -0.39 -24.40
CA GLY A 84 -7.42 0.17 -23.33
C GLY A 84 -7.37 -0.63 -22.03
N LYS A 85 -6.41 -1.56 -21.88
CA LYS A 85 -6.20 -2.34 -20.65
C LYS A 85 -5.12 -1.71 -19.80
N ILE A 86 -5.13 -2.00 -18.51
CA ILE A 86 -4.13 -1.48 -17.58
C ILE A 86 -2.75 -2.07 -17.90
N ALA A 87 -1.80 -1.21 -18.23
CA ALA A 87 -0.43 -1.56 -18.62
C ALA A 87 0.50 -1.79 -17.42
N TYR A 88 0.26 -1.09 -16.30
CA TYR A 88 1.12 -1.11 -15.12
C TYR A 88 0.32 -1.31 -13.84
N PRO A 89 0.89 -1.94 -12.79
CA PRO A 89 0.24 -2.07 -11.50
C PRO A 89 -0.24 -0.71 -10.98
N PRO A 90 -1.55 -0.52 -10.75
CA PRO A 90 -2.06 0.67 -10.09
C PRO A 90 -1.44 0.80 -8.70
N ARG A 91 -1.16 2.03 -8.29
CA ARG A 91 -0.62 2.35 -6.98
C ARG A 91 -1.21 3.65 -6.46
N VAL A 92 -1.22 3.81 -5.15
CA VAL A 92 -1.56 5.08 -4.51
C VAL A 92 -0.50 6.14 -4.84
N GLY A 93 -0.93 7.29 -5.37
CA GLY A 93 -0.08 8.43 -5.71
C GLY A 93 -0.63 9.45 -6.69
#